data_AF-A0A2K8ZBA6-F1
#
_entry.id   AF-A0A2K8ZBA6-F1
#
_cell.length_a   1.000
_cell.length_b   1.000
_cell.length_c   1.000
_cell.angle_alpha   90.00
_cell.angle_beta   90.00
_cell.angle_gamma   90.00
#
_symmetry.space_group_name_H-M   'P 1'
#
loop_
_entity.id
_entity.type
_entity.pdbx_description
1 polymer ?
#
loop_
_entity_poly.entity_id
_entity_poly.type
_entity_poly.pdbx_seq_one_letter_code
_entity_poly.pdbx_strand_id
1 'polypeptide(L)'
;MDLVSEGFTRERVKTRMLRRAADLWGYAETDLDSFDPLVALLIEACSVEFERVSVEIGNTQARLLDRLAQVLHPEPDVARPAFGIAQVRPVEPRISLSTTTQLCYKRAATNRADQANATETYFSPVGTYSVIDGAVRYMATTDTLYRIDEATQKIPIAQRQGTPAVLPYQSIWLGLDLNESLTSLEGVSFFFDWPTEATQVDSHSLLAQSRWFLAGQELQIRAGLPVMTAPQPARSPLESAFDSLNKVEQQAILTYESHFITIETAPTFKSSGLQRQAYPEPVGQWFAERDLRAIRESLWWIELRFPHTVSSQVLAGISVGMNCFPVVNRRLHRITYRLQQNLNIIPLETERCFLAMRDVRTSQNRQLTSIPLGNVSDMTTDTYTVQYGVSRFDDRDARQTLINLQDLLHDESASFAALGEDFLTSVIRELNQALARLEAKVDQKTRNRDTIPYLIIKPKQAGDTVFIEYWTCDGEAANRLPTGSRLTPYSDNSLRKDAGFLMTTTNGGRERLKESEKITQYKRALLTRNRIVTLEDVRAVCLAELGSHLRSVQVERTFRVDPQPQNGFQRCIRVSLEPSATSPYAAADWQQQVRLLQVTLDAQSVAALPYQIVVNSI
;
A
#
# COMPACT_ATOMS: atom_id res chain seq x y z
N MET A 1 14.38 -25.82 4.46
CA MET A 1 15.20 -25.75 5.69
C MET A 1 14.87 -27.04 6.43
N ASP A 2 15.39 -28.17 5.93
CA ASP A 2 14.82 -29.52 6.16
C ASP A 2 15.84 -30.52 6.74
N LEU A 3 16.95 -30.02 7.29
CA LEU A 3 18.03 -30.85 7.81
C LEU A 3 17.64 -31.65 9.08
N VAL A 4 16.58 -31.24 9.79
CA VAL A 4 16.08 -31.95 10.98
C VAL A 4 15.08 -33.04 10.60
N SER A 5 14.28 -32.87 9.54
CA SER A 5 13.27 -33.87 9.15
C SER A 5 13.87 -35.08 8.43
N GLU A 6 14.91 -34.90 7.61
CA GLU A 6 15.55 -36.04 6.91
C GLU A 6 16.28 -37.01 7.86
N GLY A 7 16.71 -36.54 9.04
CA GLY A 7 17.49 -37.32 9.99
C GLY A 7 16.69 -38.27 10.89
N PHE A 8 15.38 -38.04 11.06
CA PHE A 8 14.54 -38.68 12.08
C PHE A 8 13.30 -39.38 11.51
N THR A 9 13.34 -39.80 10.24
CA THR A 9 12.26 -40.61 9.67
C THR A 9 12.13 -41.94 10.40
N ARG A 10 10.89 -42.44 10.54
CA ARG A 10 10.57 -43.69 11.24
C ARG A 10 11.53 -44.84 10.90
N GLU A 11 11.75 -45.09 9.62
CA GLU A 11 12.61 -46.17 9.14
C GLU A 11 14.06 -45.99 9.57
N ARG A 12 14.59 -44.77 9.47
CA ARG A 12 15.97 -44.47 9.88
C ARG A 12 16.16 -44.57 11.39
N VAL A 13 15.19 -44.13 12.18
CA VAL A 13 15.23 -44.25 13.65
C VAL A 13 15.15 -45.73 14.03
N LYS A 14 14.21 -46.48 13.44
CA LYS A 14 14.07 -47.93 13.65
C LYS A 14 15.36 -48.69 13.33
N THR A 15 15.98 -48.44 12.17
CA THR A 15 17.25 -49.07 11.79
C THR A 15 18.40 -48.71 12.75
N ARG A 16 18.49 -47.46 13.21
CA ARG A 16 19.52 -47.06 14.19
C ARG A 16 19.30 -47.72 15.55
N MET A 17 18.06 -47.79 16.02
CA MET A 17 17.73 -48.43 17.29
C MET A 17 17.99 -49.94 17.23
N LEU A 18 17.64 -50.59 16.12
CA LEU A 18 17.92 -52.01 15.89
C LEU A 18 19.43 -52.30 15.86
N ARG A 19 20.23 -51.50 15.14
CA ARG A 19 21.70 -51.65 15.13
C ARG A 19 22.29 -51.49 16.53
N ARG A 20 21.83 -50.48 17.28
CA ARG A 20 22.33 -50.25 18.63
C ARG A 20 21.92 -51.34 19.62
N ALA A 21 20.75 -51.93 19.46
CA ALA A 21 20.32 -53.09 20.23
C ALA A 21 21.14 -54.33 19.88
N ALA A 22 21.41 -54.57 18.59
CA ALA A 22 22.29 -55.64 18.12
C ALA A 22 23.71 -55.52 18.71
N ASP A 23 24.29 -54.31 18.68
CA ASP A 23 25.61 -54.02 19.25
C ASP A 23 25.67 -54.27 20.76
N LEU A 24 24.64 -53.85 21.50
CA LEU A 24 24.56 -54.04 22.97
C LEU A 24 24.38 -55.49 23.37
N TRP A 25 23.70 -56.29 22.55
CA TRP A 25 23.45 -57.71 22.81
C TRP A 25 24.46 -58.64 22.13
N GLY A 26 25.43 -58.09 21.38
CA GLY A 26 26.50 -58.86 20.74
C GLY A 26 26.06 -59.68 19.53
N TYR A 27 24.93 -59.32 18.90
CA TYR A 27 24.50 -59.93 17.64
C TYR A 27 25.29 -59.36 16.46
N ALA A 28 25.60 -60.18 15.47
CA ALA A 28 26.15 -59.70 14.20
C ALA A 28 25.07 -58.92 13.42
N GLU A 29 25.45 -57.87 12.69
CA GLU A 29 24.52 -57.07 11.87
C GLU A 29 23.68 -57.90 10.88
N THR A 30 24.08 -59.14 10.59
CA THR A 30 23.37 -60.10 9.72
C THR A 30 22.17 -60.78 10.37
N ASP A 31 22.04 -60.77 11.71
CA ASP A 31 20.99 -61.46 12.47
C ASP A 31 19.87 -60.51 12.94
N LEU A 32 19.70 -59.37 12.27
CA LEU A 32 18.64 -58.38 12.59
C LEU A 32 17.22 -58.96 12.53
N ASP A 33 16.99 -60.04 11.79
CA ASP A 33 15.69 -60.73 11.68
C ASP A 33 15.46 -61.78 12.78
N SER A 34 16.46 -62.08 13.63
CA SER A 34 16.33 -63.05 14.73
C SER A 34 15.84 -62.42 16.04
N PHE A 35 15.49 -61.13 16.04
CA PHE A 35 14.91 -60.49 17.22
C PHE A 35 13.51 -61.04 17.51
N ASP A 36 13.19 -61.08 18.81
CA ASP A 36 11.82 -61.33 19.26
C ASP A 36 10.87 -60.32 18.57
N PRO A 37 9.77 -60.79 17.93
CA PRO A 37 8.76 -59.92 17.35
C PRO A 37 8.26 -58.82 18.30
N LEU A 38 8.25 -59.08 19.61
CA LEU A 38 7.87 -58.09 20.62
C LEU A 38 8.90 -56.95 20.73
N VAL A 39 10.19 -57.25 20.61
CA VAL A 39 11.26 -56.23 20.58
C VAL A 39 11.16 -55.39 19.31
N ALA A 40 10.91 -56.03 18.16
CA ALA A 40 10.70 -55.31 16.90
C ALA A 40 9.49 -54.37 16.98
N LEU A 41 8.39 -54.80 17.62
CA LEU A 41 7.18 -54.00 17.81
C LEU A 41 7.42 -52.83 18.80
N LEU A 42 8.15 -53.06 19.89
CA LEU A 42 8.54 -52.00 20.83
C LEU A 42 9.45 -50.95 20.18
N ILE A 43 10.46 -51.39 19.41
CA ILE A 43 11.35 -50.46 18.69
C ILE A 43 10.57 -49.70 17.62
N GLU A 44 9.61 -50.34 16.96
CA GLU A 44 8.73 -49.69 16.00
C GLU A 44 7.82 -48.64 16.65
N ALA A 45 7.20 -48.95 17.80
CA ALA A 45 6.44 -47.98 18.58
C ALA A 45 7.31 -46.80 19.04
N CYS A 46 8.51 -47.08 19.58
CA CYS A 46 9.45 -46.02 19.95
C CYS A 46 9.87 -45.16 18.76
N SER A 47 10.08 -45.76 17.58
CA SER A 47 10.47 -45.01 16.38
C SER A 47 9.40 -44.00 15.94
N VAL A 48 8.12 -44.33 16.11
CA VAL A 48 6.99 -43.42 15.85
C VAL A 48 6.99 -42.26 16.85
N GLU A 49 7.18 -42.56 18.14
CA GLU A 49 7.25 -41.53 19.17
C GLU A 49 8.45 -40.59 18.97
N PHE A 50 9.62 -41.12 18.58
CA PHE A 50 10.79 -40.29 18.26
C PHE A 50 10.59 -39.40 17.04
N GLU A 51 9.95 -39.93 15.99
CA GLU A 51 9.59 -39.14 14.81
C GLU A 51 8.63 -38.01 15.18
N ARG A 52 7.59 -38.32 15.98
CA ARG A 52 6.62 -37.34 16.50
C ARG A 52 7.30 -36.24 17.31
N VAL A 53 8.18 -36.60 18.24
CA VAL A 53 8.97 -35.63 19.03
C VAL A 53 9.88 -34.79 18.13
N SER A 54 10.51 -35.38 17.12
CA SER A 54 11.36 -34.63 16.18
C SER A 54 10.56 -33.60 15.38
N VAL A 55 9.37 -33.97 14.90
CA VAL A 55 8.45 -33.03 14.24
C VAL A 55 8.03 -31.92 15.19
N GLU A 56 7.71 -32.25 16.44
CA GLU A 56 7.33 -31.27 17.46
C GLU A 56 8.49 -30.32 17.83
N ILE A 57 9.73 -30.80 17.87
CA ILE A 57 10.92 -29.96 18.05
C ILE A 57 11.08 -29.00 16.87
N GLY A 58 10.93 -29.47 15.63
CA GLY A 58 10.96 -28.63 14.44
C GLY A 58 9.89 -27.53 14.49
N ASN A 59 8.65 -27.90 14.84
CA ASN A 59 7.55 -26.96 15.02
C ASN A 59 7.84 -25.96 16.16
N THR A 60 8.47 -26.41 17.25
CA THR A 60 8.86 -25.54 18.36
C THR A 60 9.92 -24.52 17.95
N GLN A 61 10.92 -24.92 17.15
CA GLN A 61 11.93 -24.01 16.62
C GLN A 61 11.30 -22.94 15.72
N ALA A 62 10.38 -23.33 14.83
CA ALA A 62 9.63 -22.38 14.01
C ALA A 62 8.84 -21.38 14.87
N ARG A 63 8.10 -21.88 15.87
CA ARG A 63 7.34 -21.03 16.82
C ARG A 63 8.22 -20.07 17.60
N LEU A 64 9.40 -20.52 18.05
CA LEU A 64 10.35 -19.66 18.78
C LEU A 64 10.90 -18.57 17.87
N LEU A 65 11.22 -18.90 16.62
CA LEU A 65 11.70 -17.94 15.64
C LEU A 65 10.63 -16.89 15.32
N ASP A 66 9.38 -17.31 15.12
CA ASP A 66 8.25 -16.40 14.92
C ASP A 66 8.00 -15.51 16.13
N ARG A 67 8.07 -16.07 17.35
CA ARG A 67 7.86 -15.29 18.57
C ARG A 67 8.97 -14.26 18.78
N LEU A 68 10.23 -14.65 18.55
CA LEU A 68 11.36 -13.72 18.58
C LEU A 68 11.19 -12.63 17.51
N ALA A 69 10.76 -13.00 16.31
CA ALA A 69 10.51 -12.06 15.24
C ALA A 69 9.40 -11.06 15.59
N GLN A 70 8.29 -11.50 16.18
CA GLN A 70 7.20 -10.63 16.64
C GLN A 70 7.65 -9.65 17.74
N VAL A 71 8.53 -10.10 18.64
CA VAL A 71 9.09 -9.24 19.69
C VAL A 71 10.04 -8.19 19.10
N LEU A 72 10.82 -8.57 18.09
CA LEU A 72 11.83 -7.70 17.46
C LEU A 72 11.23 -6.76 16.40
N HIS A 73 10.16 -7.18 15.74
CA HIS A 73 9.41 -6.40 14.75
C HIS A 73 7.91 -6.43 15.09
N PRO A 74 7.44 -5.50 15.94
CA PRO A 74 6.05 -5.44 16.37
C PRO A 74 5.11 -4.86 15.30
N GLU A 75 5.59 -4.57 14.09
CA GLU A 75 4.72 -4.06 13.03
C GLU A 75 3.75 -5.16 12.58
N PRO A 76 2.45 -4.87 12.52
CA PRO A 76 1.49 -5.86 12.08
C PRO A 76 1.70 -6.18 10.60
N ASP A 77 1.62 -7.46 10.26
CA ASP A 77 1.69 -7.97 8.90
C ASP A 77 0.37 -7.66 8.16
N VAL A 78 0.30 -6.44 7.65
CA VAL A 78 -0.86 -5.83 6.99
C VAL A 78 -0.54 -5.62 5.51
N ALA A 79 -1.54 -5.83 4.66
CA ALA A 79 -1.45 -5.49 3.25
C ALA A 79 -1.12 -4.00 3.05
N ARG A 80 -0.32 -3.70 2.02
CA ARG A 80 -0.04 -2.31 1.63
C ARG A 80 -1.07 -1.86 0.59
N PRO A 81 -1.73 -0.71 0.77
CA PRO A 81 -2.69 -0.21 -0.20
C PRO A 81 -1.98 0.42 -1.40
N ALA A 82 -2.58 0.30 -2.57
CA ALA A 82 -2.12 1.03 -3.76
C ALA A 82 -2.41 2.53 -3.60
N PHE A 83 -1.59 3.38 -4.23
CA PHE A 83 -1.77 4.82 -4.23
C PHE A 83 -1.53 5.42 -5.62
N GLY A 84 -2.10 6.60 -5.85
CA GLY A 84 -2.05 7.31 -7.12
C GLY A 84 -2.53 8.75 -6.94
N ILE A 85 -2.73 9.46 -8.05
CA ILE A 85 -3.27 10.82 -8.03
C ILE A 85 -4.65 10.82 -8.65
N ALA A 86 -5.61 11.41 -7.92
CA ALA A 86 -6.95 11.64 -8.42
C ALA A 86 -7.17 13.13 -8.67
N GLN A 87 -7.97 13.43 -9.68
CA GLN A 87 -8.54 14.73 -9.97
C GLN A 87 -10.04 14.68 -9.71
N VAL A 88 -10.59 15.74 -9.11
CA VAL A 88 -12.05 15.90 -8.94
C VAL A 88 -12.48 17.34 -9.19
N ARG A 89 -13.78 17.55 -9.45
CA ARG A 89 -14.37 18.89 -9.52
C ARG A 89 -15.55 19.00 -8.55
N PRO A 90 -15.57 20.01 -7.66
CA PRO A 90 -16.68 20.24 -6.75
C PRO A 90 -17.88 20.85 -7.49
N VAL A 91 -19.05 20.78 -6.87
CA VAL A 91 -20.26 21.49 -7.30
C VAL A 91 -20.26 22.92 -6.76
N GLU A 92 -19.77 23.11 -5.53
CA GLU A 92 -19.62 24.42 -4.92
C GLU A 92 -18.30 25.08 -5.33
N PRO A 93 -18.18 26.42 -5.24
CA PRO A 93 -16.99 27.15 -5.69
C PRO A 93 -15.70 26.70 -5.01
N ARG A 94 -15.75 26.35 -3.72
CA ARG A 94 -14.60 25.88 -2.95
C ARG A 94 -15.06 24.91 -1.85
N ILE A 95 -14.45 23.73 -1.79
CA ILE A 95 -14.74 22.68 -0.81
C ILE A 95 -13.43 22.18 -0.19
N SER A 96 -13.49 21.68 1.04
CA SER A 96 -12.39 20.98 1.68
C SER A 96 -12.69 19.49 1.75
N LEU A 97 -11.90 18.68 1.04
CA LEU A 97 -12.04 17.23 1.04
C LEU A 97 -11.39 16.65 2.28
N SER A 98 -12.15 15.84 3.01
CA SER A 98 -11.63 15.10 4.16
C SER A 98 -11.00 13.78 3.72
N THR A 99 -10.15 13.20 4.57
CA THR A 99 -9.59 11.84 4.42
C THR A 99 -10.65 10.74 4.42
N THR A 100 -11.89 11.07 4.80
CA THR A 100 -13.02 10.14 4.87
C THR A 100 -13.82 10.06 3.57
N THR A 101 -13.57 10.98 2.65
CA THR A 101 -14.23 11.06 1.35
C THR A 101 -13.84 9.86 0.50
N GLN A 102 -14.83 9.19 -0.10
CA GLN A 102 -14.61 7.99 -0.89
C GLN A 102 -14.95 8.20 -2.36
N LEU A 103 -14.02 7.77 -3.21
CA LEU A 103 -14.12 7.73 -4.65
C LEU A 103 -14.16 6.26 -5.09
N CYS A 104 -15.23 5.87 -5.76
CA CYS A 104 -15.43 4.52 -6.28
C CYS A 104 -15.02 4.47 -7.75
N TYR A 105 -14.13 3.52 -8.07
CA TYR A 105 -13.80 3.08 -9.41
C TYR A 105 -14.54 1.77 -9.68
N LYS A 106 -15.34 1.73 -10.75
CA LYS A 106 -16.00 0.51 -11.20
C LYS A 106 -15.24 -0.05 -12.39
N ARG A 107 -14.65 -1.23 -12.23
CA ARG A 107 -14.01 -1.92 -13.35
C ARG A 107 -15.09 -2.35 -14.34
N ALA A 108 -14.95 -1.97 -15.61
CA ALA A 108 -15.87 -2.41 -16.65
C ALA A 108 -15.81 -3.95 -16.77
N ALA A 109 -16.96 -4.60 -16.57
CA ALA A 109 -17.06 -6.05 -16.74
C ALA A 109 -16.79 -6.41 -18.21
N THR A 110 -15.87 -7.33 -18.45
CA THR A 110 -15.53 -7.81 -19.80
C THR A 110 -16.65 -8.64 -20.42
N ASN A 111 -17.56 -9.22 -19.61
CA ASN A 111 -18.70 -10.02 -20.04
C ASN A 111 -20.02 -9.59 -19.36
N ARG A 112 -21.16 -9.76 -20.06
CA ARG A 112 -22.51 -9.43 -19.53
C ARG A 112 -22.94 -10.27 -18.32
N ALA A 113 -22.38 -11.48 -18.13
CA ALA A 113 -22.67 -12.33 -16.98
C ALA A 113 -21.94 -11.88 -15.69
N ASP A 114 -20.82 -11.17 -15.82
CA ASP A 114 -20.01 -10.67 -14.69
C ASP A 114 -20.41 -9.27 -14.20
N GLN A 115 -21.43 -8.64 -14.79
CA GLN A 115 -21.90 -7.32 -14.36
C GLN A 115 -22.41 -7.30 -12.92
N ALA A 116 -22.92 -8.43 -12.42
CA ALA A 116 -23.32 -8.58 -11.02
C ALA A 116 -22.13 -8.68 -10.05
N ASN A 117 -20.94 -9.04 -10.55
CA ASN A 117 -19.68 -9.19 -9.79
C ASN A 117 -18.65 -8.13 -10.16
N ALA A 118 -19.07 -6.96 -10.64
CA ALA A 118 -18.15 -5.87 -10.95
C ALA A 118 -17.39 -5.46 -9.68
N THR A 119 -16.08 -5.74 -9.65
CA THR A 119 -15.23 -5.41 -8.51
C THR A 119 -15.09 -3.90 -8.40
N GLU A 120 -15.67 -3.32 -7.36
CA GLU A 120 -15.57 -1.90 -7.06
C GLU A 120 -14.32 -1.60 -6.24
N THR A 121 -13.47 -0.70 -6.71
CA THR A 121 -12.23 -0.32 -6.01
C THR A 121 -12.44 1.07 -5.40
N TYR A 122 -12.07 1.25 -4.13
CA TYR A 122 -12.33 2.49 -3.40
C TYR A 122 -11.03 3.24 -3.10
N PHE A 123 -11.05 4.54 -3.36
CA PHE A 123 -9.95 5.47 -3.10
C PHE A 123 -10.39 6.56 -2.16
N SER A 124 -9.47 7.07 -1.34
CA SER A 124 -9.71 8.23 -0.50
C SER A 124 -8.47 9.12 -0.43
N PRO A 125 -8.64 10.44 -0.17
CA PRO A 125 -7.52 11.35 -0.04
C PRO A 125 -6.61 10.98 1.13
N VAL A 126 -5.29 11.18 0.95
CA VAL A 126 -4.30 11.01 2.03
C VAL A 126 -4.46 12.07 3.11
N GLY A 127 -4.74 13.30 2.69
CA GLY A 127 -4.86 14.46 3.54
C GLY A 127 -6.15 15.22 3.33
N THR A 128 -6.26 16.35 4.03
CA THR A 128 -7.32 17.33 3.79
C THR A 128 -6.86 18.30 2.71
N TYR A 129 -7.59 18.38 1.60
CA TYR A 129 -7.24 19.23 0.46
C TYR A 129 -8.38 20.17 0.09
N SER A 130 -8.06 21.45 -0.13
CA SER A 130 -9.04 22.40 -0.66
C SER A 130 -9.09 22.28 -2.18
N VAL A 131 -10.30 22.13 -2.71
CA VAL A 131 -10.59 21.95 -4.13
C VAL A 131 -11.56 23.04 -4.58
N ILE A 132 -11.36 23.57 -5.79
CA ILE A 132 -12.15 24.67 -6.34
C ILE A 132 -12.95 24.25 -7.59
N ASP A 133 -14.06 24.92 -7.88
CA ASP A 133 -14.79 24.70 -9.14
C ASP A 133 -14.05 25.36 -10.30
N GLY A 134 -13.13 24.60 -10.89
CA GLY A 134 -12.47 24.98 -12.12
C GLY A 134 -11.76 23.81 -12.80
N ALA A 135 -11.40 24.01 -14.08
CA ALA A 135 -10.68 23.03 -14.88
C ALA A 135 -9.72 23.72 -15.87
N VAL A 136 -8.63 23.04 -16.22
CA VAL A 136 -7.75 23.46 -17.32
C VAL A 136 -8.39 22.97 -18.62
N ARG A 137 -8.82 23.89 -19.50
CA ARG A 137 -9.47 23.56 -20.78
C ARG A 137 -8.51 23.62 -21.96
N TYR A 138 -7.56 24.55 -21.93
CA TYR A 138 -6.61 24.75 -23.01
C TYR A 138 -5.18 24.87 -22.48
N MET A 139 -4.23 24.40 -23.28
CA MET A 139 -2.80 24.54 -23.04
C MET A 139 -2.16 24.98 -24.35
N ALA A 140 -1.57 26.18 -24.39
CA ALA A 140 -0.81 26.67 -25.52
C ALA A 140 0.68 26.61 -25.23
N THR A 141 1.43 25.98 -26.12
CA THR A 141 2.89 26.11 -26.18
C THR A 141 3.26 27.09 -27.29
N THR A 142 4.54 27.41 -27.42
CA THR A 142 5.05 28.26 -28.51
C THR A 142 4.85 27.67 -29.91
N ASP A 143 4.57 26.37 -30.01
CA ASP A 143 4.44 25.63 -31.28
C ASP A 143 3.02 25.10 -31.50
N THR A 144 2.36 24.59 -30.46
CA THR A 144 1.08 23.91 -30.58
C THR A 144 0.09 24.33 -29.49
N LEU A 145 -1.18 24.47 -29.88
CA LEU A 145 -2.30 24.68 -28.98
C LEU A 145 -3.07 23.37 -28.80
N TYR A 146 -3.26 22.97 -27.54
CA TYR A 146 -3.98 21.77 -27.13
C TYR A 146 -5.28 22.14 -26.43
N ARG A 147 -6.33 21.37 -26.69
CA ARG A 147 -7.54 21.29 -25.86
C ARG A 147 -7.44 20.05 -24.98
N ILE A 148 -7.69 20.21 -23.69
CA ILE A 148 -7.69 19.12 -22.71
C ILE A 148 -9.13 18.66 -22.52
N ASP A 149 -9.39 17.39 -22.82
CA ASP A 149 -10.70 16.77 -22.59
C ASP A 149 -10.87 16.34 -21.12
N GLU A 150 -12.08 16.01 -20.70
CA GLU A 150 -12.39 15.65 -19.31
C GLU A 150 -11.54 14.47 -18.79
N ALA A 151 -11.22 13.50 -19.65
CA ALA A 151 -10.34 12.37 -19.31
C ALA A 151 -8.83 12.70 -19.39
N THR A 152 -8.47 13.99 -19.30
CA THR A 152 -7.11 14.54 -19.38
C THR A 152 -6.32 14.21 -20.65
N GLN A 153 -7.04 13.83 -21.71
CA GLN A 153 -6.48 13.63 -23.04
C GLN A 153 -6.24 14.97 -23.74
N LYS A 154 -5.06 15.13 -24.33
CA LYS A 154 -4.70 16.32 -25.11
C LYS A 154 -5.06 16.13 -26.58
N ILE A 155 -5.82 17.06 -27.13
CA ILE A 155 -6.17 17.10 -28.55
C ILE A 155 -5.50 18.34 -29.16
N PRO A 156 -4.56 18.20 -30.10
CA PRO A 156 -3.98 19.35 -30.79
C PRO A 156 -5.05 20.00 -31.68
N ILE A 157 -5.25 21.30 -31.53
CA ILE A 157 -6.25 22.07 -32.29
C ILE A 157 -5.64 23.10 -33.23
N ALA A 158 -4.42 23.57 -32.94
CA ALA A 158 -3.70 24.48 -33.82
C ALA A 158 -2.19 24.23 -33.73
N GLN A 159 -1.51 24.46 -34.84
CA GLN A 159 -0.05 24.51 -34.92
C GLN A 159 0.37 25.89 -35.40
N ARG A 160 1.54 26.35 -34.95
CA ARG A 160 2.08 27.66 -35.28
C ARG A 160 2.22 27.82 -36.79
N GLN A 161 1.87 29.00 -37.29
CA GLN A 161 2.14 29.39 -38.69
C GLN A 161 3.23 30.47 -38.72
N GLY A 162 4.34 30.20 -39.42
CA GLY A 162 5.43 31.18 -39.65
C GLY A 162 6.81 30.75 -39.13
N THR A 163 7.82 31.60 -39.37
CA THR A 163 9.22 31.38 -38.98
C THR A 163 9.35 31.22 -37.46
N PRO A 164 10.15 30.26 -36.94
CA PRO A 164 10.36 30.10 -35.51
C PRO A 164 11.04 31.34 -34.95
N ALA A 165 10.29 32.18 -34.24
CA ALA A 165 10.88 33.27 -33.47
C ALA A 165 11.69 32.64 -32.32
N VAL A 166 12.97 32.94 -32.26
CA VAL A 166 13.83 32.60 -31.13
C VAL A 166 13.36 33.46 -29.95
N LEU A 167 12.48 32.89 -29.12
CA LEU A 167 12.02 33.54 -27.91
C LEU A 167 13.11 33.38 -26.83
N PRO A 168 13.37 34.43 -26.01
CA PRO A 168 14.37 34.38 -24.94
C PRO A 168 14.00 33.38 -23.82
N TYR A 169 12.74 32.96 -23.75
CA TYR A 169 12.22 31.97 -22.82
C TYR A 169 11.18 31.08 -23.53
N GLN A 170 10.95 29.89 -22.99
CA GLN A 170 9.83 29.05 -23.41
C GLN A 170 8.64 29.32 -22.50
N SER A 171 7.48 29.62 -23.08
CA SER A 171 6.26 29.87 -22.31
C SER A 171 5.18 28.82 -22.59
N ILE A 172 4.48 28.43 -21.53
CA ILE A 172 3.24 27.66 -21.59
C ILE A 172 2.12 28.57 -21.10
N TRP A 173 1.03 28.63 -21.85
CA TRP A 173 -0.19 29.31 -21.46
C TRP A 173 -1.25 28.29 -21.08
N LEU A 174 -1.78 28.39 -19.86
CA LEU A 174 -2.88 27.56 -19.39
C LEU A 174 -4.17 28.37 -19.37
N GLY A 175 -5.18 27.89 -20.11
CA GLY A 175 -6.53 28.44 -20.11
C GLY A 175 -7.40 27.73 -19.07
N LEU A 176 -7.75 28.44 -18.01
CA LEU A 176 -8.56 27.97 -16.88
C LEU A 176 -10.01 28.42 -17.03
N ASP A 177 -10.91 27.45 -16.95
CA ASP A 177 -12.34 27.65 -16.73
C ASP A 177 -12.57 27.70 -15.22
N LEU A 178 -12.94 28.87 -14.69
CA LEU A 178 -13.16 29.11 -13.26
C LEU A 178 -14.57 29.64 -13.04
N ASN A 179 -15.22 29.21 -11.94
CA ASN A 179 -16.50 29.75 -11.52
C ASN A 179 -16.40 31.27 -11.22
N GLU A 180 -17.43 32.05 -11.58
CA GLU A 180 -17.48 33.52 -11.42
C GLU A 180 -17.46 33.99 -9.96
N SER A 181 -17.82 33.11 -9.04
CA SER A 181 -17.86 33.39 -7.61
C SER A 181 -16.49 33.31 -6.92
N LEU A 182 -15.45 32.81 -7.59
CA LEU A 182 -14.10 32.69 -7.03
C LEU A 182 -13.42 34.06 -6.92
N THR A 183 -12.86 34.36 -5.75
CA THR A 183 -12.21 35.65 -5.45
C THR A 183 -10.71 35.64 -5.73
N SER A 184 -10.03 34.50 -5.55
CA SER A 184 -8.59 34.33 -5.76
C SER A 184 -8.21 32.86 -6.03
N LEU A 185 -7.02 32.63 -6.60
CA LEU A 185 -6.39 31.30 -6.80
C LEU A 185 -5.45 30.90 -5.65
N GLU A 186 -5.54 31.58 -4.51
CA GLU A 186 -4.70 31.32 -3.35
C GLU A 186 -4.93 29.92 -2.77
N GLY A 187 -3.84 29.15 -2.66
CA GLY A 187 -3.83 27.78 -2.15
C GLY A 187 -4.23 26.71 -3.18
N VAL A 188 -4.38 27.07 -4.46
CA VAL A 188 -4.65 26.10 -5.54
C VAL A 188 -3.36 25.39 -5.93
N SER A 189 -3.43 24.06 -6.04
CA SER A 189 -2.34 23.23 -6.51
C SER A 189 -2.57 22.72 -7.93
N PHE A 190 -1.49 22.74 -8.71
CA PHE A 190 -1.42 22.22 -10.06
C PHE A 190 -0.50 21.00 -10.06
N PHE A 191 -0.95 19.94 -10.72
CA PHE A 191 -0.22 18.71 -10.91
C PHE A 191 0.35 18.66 -12.33
N PHE A 192 1.63 18.31 -12.45
CA PHE A 192 2.36 18.19 -13.70
C PHE A 192 2.89 16.77 -13.88
N ASP A 193 2.56 16.15 -15.01
CA ASP A 193 3.05 14.81 -15.36
C ASP A 193 3.71 14.77 -16.74
N TRP A 194 4.74 13.94 -16.90
CA TRP A 194 5.45 13.69 -18.14
C TRP A 194 5.29 12.23 -18.53
N PRO A 195 4.27 11.88 -19.35
CA PRO A 195 3.99 10.50 -19.72
C PRO A 195 5.01 9.88 -20.68
N THR A 196 5.91 10.67 -21.29
CA THR A 196 6.89 10.17 -22.27
C THR A 196 8.22 9.84 -21.59
N GLU A 197 8.62 8.56 -21.66
CA GLU A 197 9.86 7.98 -21.10
C GLU A 197 11.18 8.57 -21.67
N ALA A 198 11.13 9.58 -22.53
CA ALA A 198 12.31 10.14 -23.16
C ALA A 198 12.90 11.27 -22.30
N THR A 199 14.10 11.03 -21.78
CA THR A 199 15.01 11.97 -21.09
C THR A 199 14.63 12.39 -19.68
N GLN A 200 15.00 11.51 -18.73
CA GLN A 200 15.18 11.72 -17.29
C GLN A 200 16.21 12.81 -16.93
N VAL A 201 16.18 13.96 -17.59
CA VAL A 201 16.95 15.13 -17.12
C VAL A 201 15.97 16.04 -16.40
N ASP A 202 15.82 15.76 -15.10
CA ASP A 202 15.48 16.73 -14.08
C ASP A 202 14.24 17.61 -14.32
N SER A 203 13.21 17.05 -14.97
CA SER A 203 11.98 17.78 -15.33
C SER A 203 11.24 18.35 -14.11
N HIS A 204 11.32 17.66 -12.96
CA HIS A 204 10.77 18.16 -11.70
C HIS A 204 11.58 19.32 -11.10
N SER A 205 12.90 19.36 -11.33
CA SER A 205 13.72 20.50 -10.90
C SER A 205 13.43 21.76 -11.73
N LEU A 206 13.01 21.57 -13.00
CA LEU A 206 12.61 22.65 -13.89
C LEU A 206 11.33 23.34 -13.41
N LEU A 207 10.39 22.57 -12.85
CA LEU A 207 9.16 23.11 -12.25
C LEU A 207 9.46 24.09 -11.12
N ALA A 208 10.42 23.75 -10.24
CA ALA A 208 10.82 24.61 -9.13
C ALA A 208 11.48 25.93 -9.58
N GLN A 209 12.00 25.98 -10.81
CA GLN A 209 12.62 27.17 -11.40
C GLN A 209 11.66 27.98 -12.29
N SER A 210 10.41 27.54 -12.46
CA SER A 210 9.43 28.21 -13.31
C SER A 210 8.93 29.51 -12.68
N ARG A 211 8.59 30.51 -13.51
CA ARG A 211 7.95 31.76 -13.05
C ARG A 211 6.56 31.88 -13.65
N TRP A 212 5.59 32.24 -12.82
CA TRP A 212 4.18 32.22 -13.18
C TRP A 212 3.65 33.65 -13.23
N PHE A 213 2.93 33.99 -14.29
CA PHE A 213 2.33 35.30 -14.48
C PHE A 213 0.84 35.17 -14.79
N LEU A 214 0.03 36.03 -14.18
CA LEU A 214 -1.39 36.18 -14.49
C LEU A 214 -1.61 37.61 -15.01
N ALA A 215 -1.91 37.74 -16.31
CA ALA A 215 -2.04 39.02 -17.01
C ALA A 215 -0.92 40.04 -16.72
N GLY A 216 0.33 39.55 -16.62
CA GLY A 216 1.51 40.36 -16.36
C GLY A 216 1.88 40.56 -14.89
N GLN A 217 1.06 40.11 -13.92
CA GLN A 217 1.42 40.10 -12.50
C GLN A 217 2.08 38.78 -12.12
N GLU A 218 3.23 38.83 -11.44
CA GLU A 218 3.97 37.65 -10.98
C GLU A 218 3.27 37.00 -9.77
N LEU A 219 3.05 35.69 -9.85
CA LEU A 219 2.47 34.89 -8.77
C LEU A 219 3.58 34.30 -7.90
N GLN A 220 3.38 34.30 -6.58
CA GLN A 220 4.27 33.61 -5.66
C GLN A 220 3.91 32.12 -5.64
N ILE A 221 4.86 31.29 -6.10
CA ILE A 221 4.69 29.85 -6.19
C ILE A 221 5.56 29.13 -5.17
N ARG A 222 5.09 27.97 -4.74
CA ARG A 222 5.85 27.02 -3.94
C ARG A 222 5.78 25.64 -4.61
N ALA A 223 6.95 25.02 -4.79
CA ALA A 223 7.01 23.61 -5.18
C ALA A 223 6.56 22.72 -4.01
N GLY A 224 5.71 21.75 -4.29
CA GLY A 224 5.15 20.82 -3.32
C GLY A 224 3.63 20.91 -3.16
N LEU A 225 3.11 19.99 -2.36
CA LEU A 225 1.70 19.92 -1.99
C LEU A 225 1.31 21.08 -1.07
N PRO A 226 0.04 21.53 -1.09
CA PRO A 226 -0.44 22.57 -0.19
C PRO A 226 -0.32 22.11 1.27
N VAL A 227 0.00 23.04 2.17
CA VAL A 227 0.13 22.75 3.61
C VAL A 227 -1.16 22.10 4.10
N MET A 228 -1.06 20.86 4.55
CA MET A 228 -2.17 20.10 5.12
C MET A 228 -2.69 20.86 6.34
N THR A 229 -3.87 21.46 6.23
CA THR A 229 -4.41 22.38 7.24
C THR A 229 -4.97 21.68 8.47
N ALA A 230 -4.93 20.35 8.52
CA ALA A 230 -5.37 19.59 9.67
C ALA A 230 -4.22 19.45 10.68
N PRO A 231 -4.39 19.92 11.94
CA PRO A 231 -3.48 19.52 13.00
C PRO A 231 -3.59 18.00 13.15
N GLN A 232 -2.54 17.27 12.75
CA GLN A 232 -2.41 15.89 13.17
C GLN A 232 -2.36 15.90 14.70
N PRO A 233 -3.18 15.08 15.40
CA PRO A 233 -3.04 14.97 16.84
C PRO A 233 -1.59 14.61 17.14
N ALA A 234 -0.98 15.28 18.11
CA ALA A 234 0.40 15.02 18.53
C ALA A 234 0.50 13.56 19.03
N ARG A 235 0.75 12.64 18.10
CA ARG A 235 1.00 11.23 18.39
C ARG A 235 2.41 11.11 18.92
N SER A 236 2.61 10.17 19.84
CA SER A 236 3.97 9.83 20.27
C SER A 236 4.81 9.42 19.05
N PRO A 237 6.10 9.79 18.96
CA PRO A 237 7.00 9.33 17.90
C PRO A 237 7.05 7.80 17.75
N LEU A 238 6.74 7.07 18.83
CA LEU A 238 6.65 5.62 18.81
C LEU A 238 5.35 5.15 18.13
N GLU A 239 4.22 5.79 18.42
CA GLU A 239 2.93 5.45 17.80
C GLU A 239 2.93 5.71 16.29
N SER A 240 3.56 6.81 15.85
CA SER A 240 3.71 7.10 14.42
C SER A 240 4.68 6.14 13.71
N ALA A 241 5.68 5.60 14.42
CA ALA A 241 6.60 4.60 13.87
C ALA A 241 5.96 3.22 13.65
N PHE A 242 4.89 2.88 14.40
CA PHE A 242 4.15 1.62 14.25
C PHE A 242 2.89 1.74 13.39
N ASP A 243 2.50 2.95 12.98
CA ASP A 243 1.37 3.17 12.09
C ASP A 243 1.77 2.91 10.62
N SER A 244 1.54 1.67 10.16
CA SER A 244 1.82 1.24 8.78
C SER A 244 1.05 2.06 7.74
N LEU A 245 -0.15 2.52 8.05
CA LEU A 245 -0.96 3.34 7.15
C LEU A 245 -0.31 4.72 6.96
N ASN A 246 0.12 5.36 8.06
CA ASN A 246 0.78 6.67 7.98
C ASN A 246 2.09 6.60 7.18
N LYS A 247 2.86 5.51 7.28
CA LYS A 247 4.06 5.32 6.43
C LYS A 247 3.73 5.30 4.95
N VAL A 248 2.66 4.58 4.56
CA VAL A 248 2.24 4.50 3.15
C VAL A 248 1.69 5.85 2.67
N GLU A 249 0.94 6.56 3.52
CA GLU A 249 0.47 7.91 3.25
C GLU A 249 1.63 8.89 3.02
N GLN A 250 2.65 8.87 3.89
CA GLN A 250 3.86 9.68 3.73
C GLN A 250 4.64 9.29 2.48
N GLN A 251 4.76 8.00 2.18
CA GLN A 251 5.41 7.53 0.96
C GLN A 251 4.69 8.04 -0.30
N ALA A 252 3.35 8.00 -0.31
CA ALA A 252 2.55 8.52 -1.42
C ALA A 252 2.76 10.04 -1.60
N ILE A 253 2.80 10.80 -0.49
CA ILE A 253 3.09 12.24 -0.50
C ILE A 253 4.48 12.51 -1.09
N LEU A 254 5.53 11.89 -0.53
CA LEU A 254 6.92 12.11 -0.97
C LEU A 254 7.17 11.74 -2.43
N THR A 255 6.50 10.68 -2.91
CA THR A 255 6.64 10.22 -4.31
C THR A 255 6.13 11.26 -5.30
N TYR A 256 5.06 11.98 -4.94
CA TYR A 256 4.38 12.89 -5.84
C TYR A 256 4.60 14.37 -5.53
N GLU A 257 5.13 14.73 -4.37
CA GLU A 257 5.34 16.13 -3.94
C GLU A 257 6.08 16.96 -5.00
N SER A 258 7.11 16.40 -5.63
CA SER A 258 7.90 17.04 -6.70
C SER A 258 7.13 17.34 -7.99
N HIS A 259 5.91 16.82 -8.14
CA HIS A 259 5.04 17.01 -9.30
C HIS A 259 4.01 18.12 -9.08
N PHE A 260 3.92 18.65 -7.86
CA PHE A 260 2.96 19.68 -7.50
C PHE A 260 3.61 21.07 -7.43
N ILE A 261 2.89 22.07 -7.92
CA ILE A 261 3.15 23.48 -7.65
C ILE A 261 1.90 24.06 -7.01
N THR A 262 2.07 24.75 -5.88
CA THR A 262 0.99 25.45 -5.18
C THR A 262 1.19 26.95 -5.30
N ILE A 263 0.11 27.69 -5.56
CA ILE A 263 0.12 29.15 -5.57
C ILE A 263 -0.12 29.67 -4.15
N GLU A 264 0.86 30.34 -3.55
CA GLU A 264 0.76 30.85 -2.17
C GLU A 264 0.10 32.21 -2.09
N THR A 265 0.31 33.08 -3.08
CA THR A 265 -0.32 34.39 -3.12
C THR A 265 -0.77 34.69 -4.54
N ALA A 266 -2.07 34.93 -4.69
CA ALA A 266 -2.68 35.32 -5.95
C ALA A 266 -3.46 36.63 -5.78
N PRO A 267 -3.40 37.53 -6.78
CA PRO A 267 -4.16 38.77 -6.76
C PRO A 267 -5.67 38.49 -6.82
N THR A 268 -6.46 39.27 -6.09
CA THR A 268 -7.92 39.16 -6.11
C THR A 268 -8.45 39.57 -7.48
N PHE A 269 -9.23 38.69 -8.11
CA PHE A 269 -9.75 38.89 -9.47
C PHE A 269 -10.56 40.18 -9.62
N LYS A 270 -11.38 40.52 -8.62
CA LYS A 270 -12.27 41.70 -8.65
C LYS A 270 -11.56 43.04 -8.42
N SER A 271 -10.42 43.04 -7.73
CA SER A 271 -9.71 44.28 -7.35
C SER A 271 -8.65 44.70 -8.37
N SER A 272 -8.26 43.80 -9.27
CA SER A 272 -7.09 43.96 -10.13
C SER A 272 -7.43 44.39 -11.57
N GLY A 273 -8.71 44.66 -11.88
CA GLY A 273 -9.16 45.04 -13.22
C GLY A 273 -9.00 43.94 -14.28
N LEU A 274 -8.74 42.70 -13.85
CA LEU A 274 -8.47 41.57 -14.73
C LEU A 274 -9.78 41.08 -15.37
N GLN A 275 -9.77 40.93 -16.69
CA GLN A 275 -10.92 40.43 -17.45
C GLN A 275 -10.64 39.05 -18.05
N ARG A 276 -11.67 38.23 -18.14
CA ARG A 276 -11.62 36.96 -18.88
C ARG A 276 -11.44 37.25 -20.37
N GLN A 277 -10.47 36.60 -21.00
CA GLN A 277 -10.17 36.80 -22.41
C GLN A 277 -10.30 35.45 -23.14
N ALA A 278 -10.73 35.49 -24.40
CA ALA A 278 -10.79 34.28 -25.22
C ALA A 278 -9.38 33.72 -25.47
N TYR A 279 -8.42 34.59 -25.76
CA TYR A 279 -7.00 34.26 -25.88
C TYR A 279 -6.14 35.48 -25.53
N PRO A 280 -4.95 35.30 -24.93
CA PRO A 280 -3.98 36.37 -24.72
C PRO A 280 -3.42 36.91 -26.04
N GLU A 281 -3.06 38.20 -26.08
CA GLU A 281 -2.45 38.84 -27.26
C GLU A 281 -1.23 38.07 -27.82
N PRO A 282 -0.28 37.54 -27.00
CA PRO A 282 0.84 36.75 -27.52
C PRO A 282 0.42 35.44 -28.21
N VAL A 283 -0.62 34.77 -27.70
CA VAL A 283 -1.15 33.54 -28.28
C VAL A 283 -1.87 33.83 -29.60
N GLY A 284 -2.57 34.98 -29.68
CA GLY A 284 -3.23 35.44 -30.89
C GLY A 284 -2.28 35.71 -32.07
N GLN A 285 -1.02 36.06 -31.79
CA GLN A 285 0.00 36.29 -32.82
C GLN A 285 0.65 35.00 -33.35
N TRP A 286 0.53 33.88 -32.63
CA TRP A 286 1.21 32.63 -32.98
C TRP A 286 0.38 31.69 -33.86
N PHE A 287 -0.94 31.80 -33.83
CA PHE A 287 -1.86 30.87 -34.49
C PHE A 287 -2.75 31.59 -35.51
N ALA A 288 -3.20 30.86 -36.53
CA ALA A 288 -4.11 31.40 -37.52
C ALA A 288 -5.48 31.74 -36.90
N GLU A 289 -6.07 32.87 -37.32
CA GLU A 289 -7.38 33.32 -36.84
C GLU A 289 -8.51 32.28 -37.02
N ARG A 290 -8.38 31.36 -37.99
CA ARG A 290 -9.37 30.29 -38.22
C ARG A 290 -9.41 29.30 -37.07
N ASP A 291 -8.26 28.93 -36.52
CA ASP A 291 -8.15 27.94 -35.46
C ASP A 291 -8.47 28.58 -34.10
N LEU A 292 -8.16 29.87 -33.94
CA LEU A 292 -8.50 30.67 -32.75
C LEU A 292 -10.03 30.88 -32.59
N ARG A 293 -10.80 30.89 -33.69
CA ARG A 293 -12.29 30.93 -33.63
C ARG A 293 -12.91 29.70 -32.98
N ALA A 294 -12.16 28.61 -32.82
CA ALA A 294 -12.60 27.44 -32.06
C ALA A 294 -12.69 27.73 -30.55
N ILE A 295 -11.93 28.71 -30.05
CA ILE A 295 -11.95 29.14 -28.64
C ILE A 295 -13.04 30.21 -28.48
N ARG A 296 -14.26 29.78 -28.16
CA ARG A 296 -15.40 30.69 -27.93
C ARG A 296 -15.59 31.09 -26.47
N GLU A 297 -14.91 30.42 -25.56
CA GLU A 297 -15.08 30.56 -24.11
C GLU A 297 -14.16 31.64 -23.56
N SER A 298 -14.67 32.46 -22.62
CA SER A 298 -13.87 33.48 -21.93
C SER A 298 -13.18 32.86 -20.72
N LEU A 299 -11.86 32.70 -20.80
CA LEU A 299 -11.06 31.95 -19.84
C LEU A 299 -10.05 32.84 -19.12
N TRP A 300 -9.51 32.30 -18.03
CA TRP A 300 -8.38 32.88 -17.30
C TRP A 300 -7.08 32.27 -17.81
N TRP A 301 -6.12 33.11 -18.18
CA TRP A 301 -4.86 32.63 -18.75
C TRP A 301 -3.70 32.85 -17.78
N ILE A 302 -2.96 31.78 -17.49
CA ILE A 302 -1.71 31.80 -16.72
C ILE A 302 -0.55 31.53 -17.68
N GLU A 303 0.47 32.38 -17.64
CA GLU A 303 1.73 32.19 -18.34
C GLU A 303 2.76 31.54 -17.41
N LEU A 304 3.32 30.41 -17.81
CA LEU A 304 4.45 29.76 -17.15
C LEU A 304 5.68 29.97 -18.00
N ARG A 305 6.71 30.63 -17.46
CA ARG A 305 8.00 30.85 -18.13
C ARG A 305 9.04 29.86 -17.62
N PHE A 306 9.62 29.11 -18.56
CA PHE A 306 10.70 28.16 -18.33
C PHE A 306 12.03 28.68 -18.90
N PRO A 307 13.17 28.24 -18.35
CA PRO A 307 14.48 28.51 -18.93
C PRO A 307 14.59 28.01 -20.38
N HIS A 308 15.39 28.68 -21.21
CA HIS A 308 15.58 28.33 -22.63
C HIS A 308 16.26 26.96 -22.85
N THR A 309 16.85 26.37 -21.80
CA THR A 309 17.49 25.05 -21.84
C THR A 309 16.50 23.89 -22.03
N VAL A 310 15.21 24.13 -21.81
CA VAL A 310 14.16 23.11 -21.97
C VAL A 310 13.87 22.89 -23.46
N SER A 311 13.60 21.66 -23.88
CA SER A 311 13.20 21.39 -25.27
C SER A 311 11.69 21.57 -25.46
N SER A 312 11.28 22.08 -26.62
CA SER A 312 9.85 22.23 -26.96
C SER A 312 9.09 20.89 -26.97
N GLN A 313 9.78 19.79 -27.27
CA GLN A 313 9.22 18.43 -27.23
C GLN A 313 8.87 18.00 -25.80
N VAL A 314 9.72 18.30 -24.82
CA VAL A 314 9.45 18.02 -23.40
C VAL A 314 8.26 18.85 -22.91
N LEU A 315 8.12 20.10 -23.36
CA LEU A 315 6.98 20.95 -23.01
C LEU A 315 5.66 20.46 -23.64
N ALA A 316 5.69 19.99 -24.88
CA ALA A 316 4.50 19.41 -25.53
C ALA A 316 3.99 18.16 -24.78
N GLY A 317 4.89 17.39 -24.17
CA GLY A 317 4.57 16.21 -23.38
C GLY A 317 3.80 16.47 -22.07
N ILE A 318 3.89 17.67 -21.48
CA ILE A 318 3.43 17.97 -20.10
C ILE A 318 1.92 17.87 -19.91
N SER A 319 1.42 16.88 -19.19
CA SER A 319 0.03 16.85 -18.73
C SER A 319 -0.14 17.76 -17.52
N VAL A 320 -1.13 18.65 -17.54
CA VAL A 320 -1.42 19.57 -16.43
C VAL A 320 -2.82 19.33 -15.90
N GLY A 321 -2.92 19.03 -14.61
CA GLY A 321 -4.17 18.90 -13.89
C GLY A 321 -4.31 19.97 -12.82
N MET A 322 -5.54 20.44 -12.59
CA MET A 322 -5.90 21.21 -11.39
C MET A 322 -6.74 20.34 -10.48
N ASN A 323 -6.87 20.68 -9.19
CA ASN A 323 -7.68 19.93 -8.23
C ASN A 323 -7.25 18.47 -8.06
N CYS A 324 -5.94 18.25 -8.17
CA CYS A 324 -5.33 16.94 -8.06
C CYS A 324 -4.81 16.72 -6.65
N PHE A 325 -4.94 15.50 -6.13
CA PHE A 325 -4.42 15.15 -4.81
C PHE A 325 -4.03 13.66 -4.77
N PRO A 326 -3.07 13.29 -3.91
CA PRO A 326 -2.73 11.90 -3.71
C PRO A 326 -3.90 11.16 -3.02
N VAL A 327 -4.21 9.99 -3.57
CA VAL A 327 -5.22 9.07 -3.06
C VAL A 327 -4.62 7.71 -2.76
N VAL A 328 -5.18 7.04 -1.76
CA VAL A 328 -4.83 5.69 -1.35
C VAL A 328 -6.06 4.80 -1.51
N ASN A 329 -5.83 3.57 -1.97
CA ASN A 329 -6.83 2.51 -2.03
C ASN A 329 -7.21 2.09 -0.61
N ARG A 330 -8.27 2.70 -0.09
CA ARG A 330 -8.85 2.30 1.18
C ARG A 330 -10.35 2.56 1.20
N ARG A 331 -11.09 1.62 1.79
CA ARG A 331 -12.53 1.70 1.99
C ARG A 331 -12.82 1.78 3.49
N LEU A 332 -13.61 2.78 3.87
CA LEU A 332 -14.12 2.95 5.23
C LEU A 332 -15.34 2.06 5.42
N HIS A 333 -15.28 1.25 6.47
CA HIS A 333 -16.42 0.51 6.98
C HIS A 333 -16.82 1.08 8.34
N ARG A 334 -18.13 1.13 8.56
CA ARG A 334 -18.74 1.56 9.83
C ARG A 334 -19.59 0.41 10.34
N ILE A 335 -19.23 -0.12 11.51
CA ILE A 335 -20.02 -1.17 12.18
C ILE A 335 -20.42 -0.68 13.57
N THR A 336 -21.60 -1.10 14.00
CA THR A 336 -22.12 -0.80 15.33
C THR A 336 -22.25 -2.10 16.09
N TYR A 337 -21.67 -2.17 17.29
CA TYR A 337 -21.67 -3.36 18.12
C TYR A 337 -22.11 -3.04 19.55
N ARG A 338 -22.89 -3.93 20.15
CA ARG A 338 -23.35 -3.79 21.54
C ARG A 338 -22.44 -4.60 22.46
N LEU A 339 -21.74 -3.93 23.38
CA LEU A 339 -20.80 -4.56 24.31
C LEU A 339 -21.54 -5.42 25.34
N GLN A 340 -21.07 -6.65 25.52
CA GLN A 340 -21.47 -7.56 26.59
C GLN A 340 -20.62 -7.33 27.85
N GLN A 341 -21.05 -7.87 29.00
CA GLN A 341 -20.38 -7.73 30.30
C GLN A 341 -18.94 -8.31 30.34
N ASN A 342 -18.63 -9.23 29.43
CA ASN A 342 -17.35 -9.96 29.38
C ASN A 342 -16.42 -9.41 28.28
N LEU A 343 -15.36 -10.15 27.97
CA LEU A 343 -14.45 -9.88 26.86
C LEU A 343 -15.23 -9.87 25.53
N ASN A 344 -15.26 -8.73 24.85
CA ASN A 344 -15.93 -8.61 23.55
C ASN A 344 -14.91 -8.84 22.44
N ILE A 345 -15.10 -9.91 21.67
CA ILE A 345 -14.31 -10.23 20.47
C ILE A 345 -15.20 -9.96 19.26
N ILE A 346 -14.86 -8.95 18.48
CA ILE A 346 -15.64 -8.52 17.32
C ILE A 346 -14.86 -8.90 16.06
N PRO A 347 -15.33 -9.89 15.26
CA PRO A 347 -14.69 -10.21 14.00
C PRO A 347 -14.97 -9.08 12.99
N LEU A 348 -13.93 -8.61 12.33
CA LEU A 348 -14.01 -7.60 11.28
C LEU A 348 -14.22 -8.33 9.94
N GLU A 349 -15.40 -8.90 9.76
CA GLU A 349 -15.74 -9.69 8.57
C GLU A 349 -15.64 -8.84 7.29
N THR A 350 -14.61 -9.12 6.50
CA THR A 350 -14.32 -8.40 5.26
C THR A 350 -13.79 -9.37 4.22
N GLU A 351 -14.27 -9.24 2.98
CA GLU A 351 -13.75 -10.00 1.82
C GLU A 351 -12.38 -9.49 1.35
N ARG A 352 -11.92 -8.37 1.90
CA ARG A 352 -10.73 -7.61 1.49
C ARG A 352 -9.71 -7.58 2.60
N CYS A 353 -8.48 -7.20 2.26
CA CYS A 353 -7.42 -7.07 3.25
C CYS A 353 -7.76 -5.94 4.23
N PHE A 354 -7.75 -6.24 5.53
CA PHE A 354 -7.84 -5.21 6.56
C PHE A 354 -6.55 -4.37 6.57
N LEU A 355 -6.71 -3.05 6.77
CA LEU A 355 -5.60 -2.09 6.74
C LEU A 355 -5.31 -1.50 8.12
N ALA A 356 -6.26 -0.76 8.70
CA ALA A 356 -6.06 -0.11 9.99
C ALA A 356 -7.39 0.24 10.64
N MET A 357 -7.37 0.35 11.98
CA MET A 357 -8.46 0.98 12.73
C MET A 357 -8.37 2.49 12.60
N ARG A 358 -9.51 3.14 12.34
CA ARG A 358 -9.58 4.60 12.32
C ARG A 358 -10.01 5.14 13.67
N ASP A 359 -11.18 4.69 14.12
CA ASP A 359 -11.79 5.21 15.33
C ASP A 359 -12.70 4.18 15.97
N VAL A 360 -12.73 4.18 17.30
CA VAL A 360 -13.60 3.34 18.10
C VAL A 360 -14.24 4.23 19.16
N ARG A 361 -15.52 4.53 18.98
CA ARG A 361 -16.26 5.46 19.84
C ARG A 361 -17.39 4.76 20.54
N THR A 362 -17.56 5.04 21.82
CA THR A 362 -18.75 4.60 22.55
C THR A 362 -19.94 5.52 22.26
N SER A 363 -21.14 5.13 22.70
CA SER A 363 -22.37 5.93 22.54
C SER A 363 -22.29 7.30 23.22
N GLN A 364 -21.41 7.44 24.21
CA GLN A 364 -21.09 8.69 24.90
C GLN A 364 -20.06 9.56 24.14
N ASN A 365 -19.76 9.22 22.88
CA ASN A 365 -18.77 9.85 22.02
C ASN A 365 -17.34 9.86 22.64
N ARG A 366 -17.06 8.90 23.53
CA ARG A 366 -15.74 8.72 24.14
C ARG A 366 -14.90 7.85 23.22
N GLN A 367 -13.75 8.38 22.81
CA GLN A 367 -12.78 7.65 21.99
C GLN A 367 -12.02 6.65 22.87
N LEU A 368 -11.99 5.39 22.46
CA LEU A 368 -11.20 4.34 23.12
C LEU A 368 -9.75 4.42 22.65
N THR A 369 -8.80 4.16 23.54
CA THR A 369 -7.37 4.21 23.22
C THR A 369 -6.90 2.85 22.70
N SER A 370 -6.17 2.85 21.57
CA SER A 370 -5.53 1.66 21.03
C SER A 370 -4.31 1.28 21.88
N ILE A 371 -4.18 0.01 22.28
CA ILE A 371 -2.93 -0.52 22.80
C ILE A 371 -2.41 -1.56 21.78
N PRO A 372 -1.44 -1.20 20.91
CA PRO A 372 -1.01 -2.05 19.80
C PRO A 372 -0.28 -3.33 20.25
N LEU A 373 0.21 -3.40 21.50
CA LEU A 373 1.02 -4.51 22.03
C LEU A 373 0.56 -4.98 23.43
N GLY A 374 -0.68 -4.70 23.80
CA GLY A 374 -1.20 -5.04 25.13
C GLY A 374 -1.48 -6.53 25.26
N ASN A 375 -0.97 -7.17 26.31
CA ASN A 375 -1.46 -8.48 26.73
C ASN A 375 -2.93 -8.35 27.13
N VAL A 376 -3.77 -9.30 26.71
CA VAL A 376 -5.20 -9.34 27.03
C VAL A 376 -5.45 -9.25 28.55
N SER A 377 -4.50 -9.76 29.34
CA SER A 377 -4.51 -9.79 30.80
C SER A 377 -4.33 -8.40 31.45
N ASP A 378 -3.53 -7.52 30.83
CA ASP A 378 -3.12 -6.21 31.40
C ASP A 378 -3.93 -5.03 30.83
N MET A 379 -4.97 -5.31 30.06
CA MET A 379 -5.81 -4.27 29.44
C MET A 379 -6.50 -3.41 30.51
N THR A 380 -6.16 -2.13 30.53
CA THR A 380 -6.86 -1.11 31.32
C THR A 380 -8.24 -0.84 30.74
N THR A 381 -9.15 -0.42 31.59
CA THR A 381 -10.53 -0.08 31.21
C THR A 381 -10.55 1.05 30.17
N ASP A 382 -11.41 0.98 29.15
CA ASP A 382 -11.50 1.90 27.99
C ASP A 382 -10.38 1.75 26.93
N THR A 383 -9.86 0.53 26.73
CA THR A 383 -8.86 0.25 25.69
C THR A 383 -9.33 -0.81 24.70
N TYR A 384 -8.80 -0.74 23.48
CA TYR A 384 -9.00 -1.78 22.47
C TYR A 384 -7.66 -2.27 21.93
N THR A 385 -7.63 -3.55 21.56
CA THR A 385 -6.50 -4.16 20.84
C THR A 385 -7.02 -4.82 19.59
N VAL A 386 -6.39 -4.53 18.45
CA VAL A 386 -6.60 -5.27 17.21
C VAL A 386 -5.63 -6.42 17.23
N GLN A 387 -6.16 -7.62 17.23
CA GLN A 387 -5.36 -8.79 16.92
C GLN A 387 -5.70 -9.15 15.48
N TYR A 388 -4.79 -8.76 14.59
CA TYR A 388 -4.61 -9.46 13.33
C TYR A 388 -4.48 -10.89 13.71
N GLY A 389 -5.35 -11.75 13.17
CA GLY A 389 -5.45 -13.13 13.60
C GLY A 389 -4.05 -13.59 13.86
N VAL A 390 -3.76 -13.74 15.17
CA VAL A 390 -2.46 -14.22 15.60
C VAL A 390 -2.24 -15.44 14.70
N SER A 391 -1.01 -15.73 14.34
CA SER A 391 -0.64 -17.05 13.80
C SER A 391 -1.03 -18.11 14.85
N ARG A 392 -2.33 -18.23 15.12
CA ARG A 392 -3.05 -19.13 15.96
C ARG A 392 -3.34 -20.18 14.95
N PHE A 393 -2.39 -21.11 14.92
CA PHE A 393 -2.61 -22.39 14.33
C PHE A 393 -2.73 -22.23 12.82
N ASP A 394 -1.71 -22.71 12.10
CA ASP A 394 -1.93 -23.27 10.77
C ASP A 394 -3.35 -23.87 10.76
N ASP A 395 -4.24 -23.56 9.80
CA ASP A 395 -5.60 -24.13 9.82
C ASP A 395 -5.56 -25.67 9.91
N ARG A 396 -4.38 -26.22 9.56
CA ARG A 396 -3.93 -27.58 9.81
C ARG A 396 -3.74 -27.91 11.30
N ASP A 397 -3.16 -27.07 12.14
CA ASP A 397 -2.83 -27.30 13.56
C ASP A 397 -4.05 -27.22 14.49
N ALA A 398 -5.05 -26.37 14.26
CA ALA A 398 -6.28 -26.39 15.09
C ALA A 398 -7.10 -27.65 14.78
N ARG A 399 -7.18 -28.01 13.50
CA ARG A 399 -7.78 -29.26 13.04
C ARG A 399 -6.98 -30.47 13.51
N GLN A 400 -5.66 -30.44 13.36
CA GLN A 400 -4.75 -31.49 13.82
C GLN A 400 -4.79 -31.59 15.33
N THR A 401 -4.96 -30.49 16.08
CA THR A 401 -5.14 -30.52 17.53
C THR A 401 -6.49 -31.11 17.90
N LEU A 402 -7.57 -30.83 17.15
CA LEU A 402 -8.87 -31.47 17.35
C LEU A 402 -8.83 -32.97 17.00
N ILE A 403 -8.16 -33.34 15.92
CA ILE A 403 -7.94 -34.73 15.51
C ILE A 403 -7.06 -35.42 16.54
N ASN A 404 -5.95 -34.80 16.96
CA ASN A 404 -5.08 -35.32 18.01
C ASN A 404 -5.83 -35.46 19.34
N LEU A 405 -6.71 -34.52 19.70
CA LEU A 405 -7.58 -34.63 20.87
C LEU A 405 -8.59 -35.76 20.71
N GLN A 406 -9.12 -35.95 19.50
CA GLN A 406 -10.04 -37.04 19.20
C GLN A 406 -9.34 -38.40 19.27
N ASP A 407 -8.14 -38.51 18.69
CA ASP A 407 -7.30 -39.71 18.73
C ASP A 407 -6.87 -40.01 20.17
N LEU A 408 -6.47 -38.98 20.93
CA LEU A 408 -6.12 -39.12 22.34
C LEU A 408 -7.35 -39.51 23.16
N LEU A 409 -8.52 -38.89 22.94
CA LEU A 409 -9.78 -39.32 23.56
C LEU A 409 -10.15 -40.75 23.17
N HIS A 410 -9.82 -41.20 21.96
CA HIS A 410 -10.08 -42.56 21.51
C HIS A 410 -9.14 -43.57 22.18
N ASP A 411 -7.85 -43.28 22.20
CA ASP A 411 -6.82 -44.08 22.88
C ASP A 411 -7.10 -44.16 24.39
N GLU A 412 -7.45 -43.02 25.01
CA GLU A 412 -7.81 -42.98 26.42
C GLU A 412 -9.16 -43.67 26.65
N SER A 413 -10.14 -43.58 25.73
CA SER A 413 -11.39 -44.34 25.82
C SER A 413 -11.18 -45.85 25.83
N ALA A 414 -10.20 -46.36 25.07
CA ALA A 414 -9.82 -47.77 25.10
C ALA A 414 -9.22 -48.16 26.47
N SER A 415 -8.46 -47.25 27.08
CA SER A 415 -7.94 -47.43 28.45
C SER A 415 -9.03 -47.32 29.53
N PHE A 416 -10.04 -46.45 29.35
CA PHE A 416 -11.16 -46.27 30.28
C PHE A 416 -12.22 -47.38 30.15
N ALA A 417 -12.44 -47.94 28.96
CA ALA A 417 -13.31 -49.10 28.77
C ALA A 417 -12.80 -50.33 29.55
N ALA A 418 -11.49 -50.43 29.78
CA ALA A 418 -10.90 -51.46 30.64
C ALA A 418 -11.23 -51.27 32.13
N LEU A 419 -11.66 -50.07 32.56
CA LEU A 419 -12.06 -49.77 33.95
C LEU A 419 -13.56 -50.00 34.23
N GLY A 420 -14.38 -50.34 33.23
CA GLY A 420 -15.72 -50.91 33.45
C GLY A 420 -16.82 -49.94 33.93
N GLU A 421 -16.85 -48.70 33.43
CA GLU A 421 -17.95 -47.75 33.73
C GLU A 421 -18.77 -47.40 32.47
N ASP A 422 -19.97 -47.99 32.35
CA ASP A 422 -20.94 -47.72 31.27
C ASP A 422 -21.34 -46.24 31.14
N PHE A 423 -21.20 -45.46 32.22
CA PHE A 423 -21.47 -44.03 32.25
C PHE A 423 -20.48 -43.21 31.41
N LEU A 424 -19.20 -43.60 31.38
CA LEU A 424 -18.17 -42.87 30.62
C LEU A 424 -18.36 -43.03 29.11
N THR A 425 -18.83 -44.19 28.67
CA THR A 425 -19.07 -44.49 27.25
C THR A 425 -20.16 -43.59 26.65
N SER A 426 -21.19 -43.24 27.42
CA SER A 426 -22.26 -42.35 26.94
C SER A 426 -21.79 -40.89 26.79
N VAL A 427 -21.00 -40.40 27.75
CA VAL A 427 -20.41 -39.05 27.75
C VAL A 427 -19.39 -38.92 26.60
N ILE A 428 -18.57 -39.94 26.35
CA ILE A 428 -17.63 -39.97 25.22
C ILE A 428 -18.39 -39.90 23.89
N ARG A 429 -19.52 -40.62 23.77
CA ARG A 429 -20.35 -40.57 22.55
C ARG A 429 -20.96 -39.18 22.34
N GLU A 430 -21.41 -38.52 23.40
CA GLU A 430 -21.92 -37.14 23.32
C GLU A 430 -20.82 -36.14 22.94
N LEU A 431 -19.62 -36.29 23.50
CA LEU A 431 -18.45 -35.48 23.13
C LEU A 431 -18.09 -35.66 21.66
N ASN A 432 -18.03 -36.91 21.17
CA ASN A 432 -17.76 -37.19 19.77
C ASN A 432 -18.81 -36.57 18.83
N GLN A 433 -20.10 -36.59 19.21
CA GLN A 433 -21.15 -35.93 18.46
C GLN A 433 -21.03 -34.39 18.50
N ALA A 434 -20.64 -33.82 19.65
CA ALA A 434 -20.40 -32.38 19.78
C ALA A 434 -19.20 -31.92 18.94
N LEU A 435 -18.10 -32.68 18.97
CA LEU A 435 -16.91 -32.48 18.15
C LEU A 435 -17.22 -32.54 16.66
N ALA A 436 -17.94 -33.57 16.19
CA ALA A 436 -18.31 -33.69 14.77
C ALA A 436 -19.21 -32.53 14.29
N ARG A 437 -20.12 -32.04 15.14
CA ARG A 437 -20.94 -30.85 14.84
C ARG A 437 -20.11 -29.58 14.78
N LEU A 438 -19.07 -29.49 15.59
CA LEU A 438 -18.16 -28.36 15.62
C LEU A 438 -17.28 -28.36 14.36
N GLU A 439 -16.74 -29.51 13.96
CA GLU A 439 -15.97 -29.69 12.72
C GLU A 439 -16.81 -29.31 11.48
N ALA A 440 -18.04 -29.81 11.37
CA ALA A 440 -18.91 -29.47 10.24
C ALA A 440 -19.24 -27.96 10.15
N LYS A 441 -19.36 -27.28 11.30
CA LYS A 441 -19.57 -25.82 11.35
C LYS A 441 -18.30 -25.02 11.09
N VAL A 442 -17.14 -25.54 11.46
CA VAL A 442 -15.84 -24.96 11.15
C VAL A 442 -15.59 -25.08 9.65
N ASP A 443 -15.68 -26.29 9.08
CA ASP A 443 -15.47 -26.56 7.64
C ASP A 443 -16.31 -25.69 6.70
N GLN A 444 -17.57 -25.41 7.07
CA GLN A 444 -18.44 -24.57 6.27
C GLN A 444 -18.06 -23.08 6.33
N LYS A 445 -17.35 -22.64 7.37
CA LYS A 445 -16.95 -21.25 7.60
C LYS A 445 -15.48 -20.95 7.29
N THR A 446 -14.57 -21.91 7.38
CA THR A 446 -13.13 -21.72 7.08
C THR A 446 -12.77 -21.88 5.60
N ARG A 447 -13.56 -22.59 4.79
CA ARG A 447 -13.22 -22.83 3.36
C ARG A 447 -13.07 -21.58 2.48
N ASN A 448 -13.60 -20.42 2.90
CA ASN A 448 -13.65 -19.21 2.07
C ASN A 448 -13.08 -17.94 2.75
N ARG A 449 -12.48 -18.04 3.94
CA ARG A 449 -12.08 -16.85 4.69
C ARG A 449 -10.66 -16.98 5.20
N ASP A 450 -9.74 -16.38 4.45
CA ASP A 450 -8.43 -16.02 4.99
C ASP A 450 -8.60 -15.23 6.29
N THR A 451 -7.67 -15.47 7.22
CA THR A 451 -7.60 -14.97 8.59
C THR A 451 -8.32 -13.62 8.84
N ILE A 452 -9.52 -13.66 9.42
CA ILE A 452 -10.30 -12.46 9.76
C ILE A 452 -9.69 -11.78 11.01
N PRO A 453 -9.33 -10.49 10.96
CA PRO A 453 -8.86 -9.78 12.14
C PRO A 453 -10.00 -9.59 13.14
N TYR A 454 -9.68 -9.67 14.44
CA TYR A 454 -10.65 -9.49 15.50
C TYR A 454 -10.24 -8.35 16.43
N LEU A 455 -11.24 -7.58 16.83
CA LEU A 455 -11.11 -6.48 17.75
C LEU A 455 -11.49 -6.97 19.15
N ILE A 456 -10.56 -6.85 20.10
CA ILE A 456 -10.84 -7.11 21.52
C ILE A 456 -11.12 -5.78 22.20
N ILE A 457 -12.29 -5.66 22.81
CA ILE A 457 -12.68 -4.49 23.61
C ILE A 457 -13.01 -4.93 25.03
N LYS A 458 -12.41 -4.24 26.00
CA LYS A 458 -12.75 -4.39 27.42
C LYS A 458 -13.63 -3.21 27.87
N PRO A 459 -14.95 -3.41 28.03
CA PRO A 459 -15.88 -2.33 28.38
C PRO A 459 -15.68 -1.83 29.81
N LYS A 460 -15.89 -0.53 30.04
CA LYS A 460 -16.07 0.06 31.37
C LYS A 460 -17.48 -0.12 31.93
N GLN A 461 -18.48 -0.07 31.05
CA GLN A 461 -19.89 -0.19 31.38
C GLN A 461 -20.54 -1.25 30.50
N ALA A 462 -21.30 -2.13 31.14
CA ALA A 462 -22.03 -3.20 30.47
C ALA A 462 -23.16 -2.65 29.61
N GLY A 463 -23.28 -3.11 28.36
CA GLY A 463 -24.41 -2.76 27.48
C GLY A 463 -24.23 -1.48 26.67
N ASP A 464 -23.06 -0.83 26.73
CA ASP A 464 -22.75 0.32 25.89
C ASP A 464 -22.65 -0.09 24.40
N THR A 465 -23.04 0.81 23.50
CA THR A 465 -22.94 0.59 22.06
C THR A 465 -21.69 1.28 21.53
N VAL A 466 -20.91 0.58 20.73
CA VAL A 466 -19.66 1.09 20.14
C VAL A 466 -19.83 1.20 18.63
N PHE A 467 -19.44 2.36 18.13
CA PHE A 467 -19.25 2.65 16.73
C PHE A 467 -17.79 2.42 16.38
N ILE A 468 -17.56 1.47 15.47
CA ILE A 468 -16.24 1.06 15.04
C ILE A 468 -16.08 1.47 13.58
N GLU A 469 -15.01 2.21 13.31
CA GLU A 469 -14.65 2.64 11.97
C GLU A 469 -13.27 2.08 11.62
N TYR A 470 -13.19 1.35 10.51
CA TYR A 470 -11.95 0.72 10.06
C TYR A 470 -11.78 0.79 8.54
N TRP A 471 -10.53 0.64 8.11
CA TRP A 471 -10.12 0.69 6.71
C TRP A 471 -9.82 -0.71 6.17
N THR A 472 -10.26 -0.99 4.96
CA THR A 472 -9.87 -2.15 4.15
C THR A 472 -9.22 -1.71 2.85
N CYS A 473 -8.40 -2.55 2.24
CA CYS A 473 -7.77 -2.32 0.95
C CYS A 473 -7.84 -3.57 0.05
N ASP A 474 -7.73 -3.34 -1.25
CA ASP A 474 -7.72 -4.37 -2.30
C ASP A 474 -6.30 -4.88 -2.60
N GLY A 475 -5.27 -4.39 -1.89
CA GLY A 475 -3.88 -4.84 -2.04
C GLY A 475 -3.36 -4.72 -3.48
N GLU A 476 -2.80 -5.81 -4.01
CA GLU A 476 -2.25 -5.88 -5.37
C GLU A 476 -3.32 -5.72 -6.46
N ALA A 477 -4.58 -6.12 -6.20
CA ALA A 477 -5.66 -6.04 -7.18
C ALA A 477 -6.01 -4.60 -7.59
N ALA A 478 -5.65 -3.61 -6.77
CA ALA A 478 -5.81 -2.18 -7.06
C ALA A 478 -4.63 -1.54 -7.81
N ASN A 479 -3.59 -2.31 -8.16
CA ASN A 479 -2.49 -1.82 -8.99
C ASN A 479 -2.88 -1.76 -10.47
N ARG A 480 -2.10 -0.99 -11.25
CA ARG A 480 -2.20 -0.87 -12.72
C ARG A 480 -3.57 -0.38 -13.20
N LEU A 481 -4.26 0.45 -12.42
CA LEU A 481 -5.43 1.16 -12.97
C LEU A 481 -4.95 2.19 -13.99
N PRO A 482 -5.56 2.24 -15.19
CA PRO A 482 -5.08 3.12 -16.25
C PRO A 482 -5.35 4.59 -15.93
N THR A 483 -4.47 5.47 -16.43
CA THR A 483 -4.68 6.93 -16.44
C THR A 483 -5.97 7.27 -17.19
N GLY A 484 -6.74 8.25 -16.70
CA GLY A 484 -8.04 8.64 -17.25
C GLY A 484 -9.20 7.77 -16.77
N SER A 485 -8.98 6.80 -15.88
CA SER A 485 -10.03 6.01 -15.24
C SER A 485 -11.01 6.89 -14.46
N ARG A 486 -12.31 6.72 -14.70
CA ARG A 486 -13.37 7.53 -14.07
C ARG A 486 -13.59 7.15 -12.61
N LEU A 487 -13.56 8.15 -11.73
CA LEU A 487 -13.83 8.03 -10.30
C LEU A 487 -15.16 8.69 -9.96
N THR A 488 -16.05 7.95 -9.31
CA THR A 488 -17.37 8.44 -8.89
C THR A 488 -17.42 8.63 -7.38
N PRO A 489 -17.92 9.77 -6.86
CA PRO A 489 -18.05 9.95 -5.42
C PRO A 489 -19.07 8.97 -4.86
N TYR A 490 -18.71 8.23 -3.81
CA TYR A 490 -19.55 7.16 -3.26
C TYR A 490 -20.69 7.70 -2.37
N SER A 491 -20.38 8.66 -1.49
CA SER A 491 -21.34 9.21 -0.52
C SER A 491 -21.41 10.73 -0.51
N ASP A 492 -20.45 11.41 -1.13
CA ASP A 492 -20.34 12.86 -1.08
C ASP A 492 -21.03 13.51 -2.29
N ASN A 493 -22.17 14.17 -2.06
CA ASN A 493 -22.91 14.85 -3.11
C ASN A 493 -22.34 16.23 -3.45
N SER A 494 -21.31 16.68 -2.72
CA SER A 494 -20.65 17.96 -2.94
C SER A 494 -19.68 17.92 -4.14
N LEU A 495 -19.35 16.71 -4.62
CA LEU A 495 -18.51 16.46 -5.77
C LEU A 495 -19.34 16.18 -7.04
N ARG A 496 -18.88 16.69 -8.18
CA ARG A 496 -19.49 16.41 -9.47
C ARG A 496 -19.18 14.98 -9.90
N LYS A 497 -20.23 14.19 -10.16
CA LYS A 497 -20.14 12.76 -10.50
C LYS A 497 -19.36 12.48 -11.79
N ASP A 498 -19.38 13.43 -12.72
CA ASP A 498 -18.83 13.22 -14.07
C ASP A 498 -17.39 13.69 -14.25
N ALA A 499 -16.81 14.35 -13.25
CA ALA A 499 -15.53 15.07 -13.37
C ALA A 499 -14.44 14.53 -12.43
N GLY A 500 -14.50 13.23 -12.09
CA GLY A 500 -13.49 12.54 -11.30
C GLY A 500 -12.65 11.59 -12.15
N PHE A 501 -11.32 11.72 -12.15
CA PHE A 501 -10.42 10.89 -12.96
C PHE A 501 -9.10 10.57 -12.24
N LEU A 502 -8.48 9.43 -12.57
CA LEU A 502 -7.11 9.12 -12.16
C LEU A 502 -6.10 9.79 -13.11
N MET A 503 -5.18 10.59 -12.56
CA MET A 503 -4.12 11.24 -13.32
C MET A 503 -2.91 10.34 -13.53
N THR A 504 -2.62 9.46 -12.57
CA THR A 504 -1.51 8.51 -12.63
C THR A 504 -2.01 7.08 -12.51
N THR A 505 -1.20 6.12 -12.96
CA THR A 505 -1.47 4.70 -12.71
C THR A 505 -1.30 4.38 -11.23
N THR A 506 -2.22 3.60 -10.67
CA THR A 506 -2.16 3.23 -9.24
C THR A 506 -1.14 2.14 -8.98
N ASN A 507 -0.26 2.34 -8.00
CA ASN A 507 0.89 1.48 -7.71
C ASN A 507 1.12 1.31 -6.21
N GLY A 508 2.02 0.40 -5.83
CA GLY A 508 2.48 0.23 -4.45
C GLY A 508 1.58 -0.69 -3.60
N GLY A 509 0.48 -1.18 -4.16
CA GLY A 509 -0.37 -2.17 -3.51
C GLY A 509 0.35 -3.51 -3.38
N ARG A 510 0.30 -4.10 -2.19
CA ARG A 510 0.81 -5.45 -1.92
C ARG A 510 -0.13 -6.19 -1.00
N GLU A 511 -0.25 -7.48 -1.25
CA GLU A 511 -0.92 -8.38 -0.32
C GLU A 511 -0.10 -8.57 0.95
N ARG A 512 -0.67 -9.33 1.89
CA ARG A 512 -0.01 -9.74 3.13
C ARG A 512 1.25 -10.56 2.81
N LEU A 513 2.30 -10.40 3.62
CA LEU A 513 3.56 -11.08 3.38
C LEU A 513 3.42 -12.59 3.55
N LYS A 514 3.96 -13.35 2.59
CA LYS A 514 4.11 -14.80 2.73
C LYS A 514 5.16 -15.13 3.79
N GLU A 515 5.09 -16.31 4.41
CA GLU A 515 6.01 -16.72 5.48
C GLU A 515 7.49 -16.63 5.09
N SER A 516 7.83 -16.98 3.85
CA SER A 516 9.19 -16.80 3.30
C SER A 516 9.63 -15.34 3.20
N GLU A 517 8.70 -14.43 2.89
CA GLU A 517 8.96 -12.99 2.77
C GLU A 517 9.06 -12.33 4.15
N LYS A 518 8.31 -12.84 5.14
CA LYS A 518 8.43 -12.43 6.55
C LYS A 518 9.86 -12.59 7.05
N ILE A 519 10.50 -13.73 6.79
CA ILE A 519 11.89 -13.97 7.19
C ILE A 519 12.82 -12.90 6.61
N THR A 520 12.61 -12.50 5.36
CA THR A 520 13.42 -11.46 4.70
C THR A 520 13.16 -10.08 5.31
N GLN A 521 11.90 -9.76 5.61
CA GLN A 521 11.51 -8.54 6.31
C GLN A 521 12.08 -8.47 7.73
N TYR A 522 12.10 -9.58 8.46
CA TYR A 522 12.72 -9.68 9.78
C TYR A 522 14.23 -9.47 9.72
N LYS A 523 14.91 -10.07 8.73
CA LYS A 523 16.35 -9.81 8.49
C LYS A 523 16.59 -8.33 8.24
N ARG A 524 15.76 -7.67 7.41
CA ARG A 524 15.84 -6.22 7.20
C ARG A 524 15.67 -5.46 8.52
N ALA A 525 14.59 -5.71 9.27
CA ALA A 525 14.28 -4.98 10.50
C ALA A 525 15.42 -5.07 11.52
N LEU A 526 16.06 -6.23 11.64
CA LEU A 526 17.20 -6.44 12.55
C LEU A 526 18.47 -5.73 12.11
N LEU A 527 18.77 -5.74 10.81
CA LEU A 527 19.98 -5.13 10.26
C LEU A 527 19.87 -3.60 10.24
N THR A 528 18.77 -3.07 9.72
CA THR A 528 18.66 -1.64 9.43
C THR A 528 18.06 -0.84 10.59
N ARG A 529 17.28 -1.46 11.50
CA ARG A 529 16.50 -0.73 12.52
C ARG A 529 15.75 0.48 11.93
N ASN A 530 15.21 0.33 10.71
CA ASN A 530 14.56 1.36 9.90
C ASN A 530 15.47 2.57 9.52
N ARG A 531 16.79 2.41 9.49
CA ARG A 531 17.75 3.40 9.02
C ARG A 531 18.81 2.77 8.13
N ILE A 532 19.19 3.45 7.06
CA ILE A 532 20.20 2.96 6.11
C ILE A 532 21.50 3.68 6.38
N VAL A 533 22.54 2.93 6.76
CA VAL A 533 23.87 3.47 7.07
C VAL A 533 24.94 2.83 6.18
N THR A 534 24.85 1.51 5.97
CA THR A 534 25.83 0.72 5.21
C THR A 534 25.32 0.32 3.83
N LEU A 535 26.22 -0.15 2.96
CA LEU A 535 25.84 -0.68 1.63
C LEU A 535 25.06 -1.99 1.73
N GLU A 536 25.31 -2.79 2.78
CA GLU A 536 24.53 -4.00 3.07
C GLU A 536 23.09 -3.66 3.47
N ASP A 537 22.88 -2.55 4.20
CA ASP A 537 21.54 -2.08 4.54
C ASP A 537 20.75 -1.74 3.28
N VAL A 538 21.37 -1.07 2.30
CA VAL A 538 20.75 -0.77 1.00
C VAL A 538 20.33 -2.06 0.30
N ARG A 539 21.20 -3.09 0.29
CA ARG A 539 20.87 -4.40 -0.28
C ARG A 539 19.71 -5.06 0.45
N ALA A 540 19.71 -5.04 1.78
CA ALA A 540 18.64 -5.60 2.61
C ALA A 540 17.29 -4.92 2.37
N VAL A 541 17.26 -3.58 2.19
CA VAL A 541 16.04 -2.85 1.82
C VAL A 541 15.55 -3.24 0.43
N CYS A 542 16.44 -3.32 -0.56
CA CYS A 542 16.07 -3.72 -1.92
C CYS A 542 15.48 -5.13 -1.96
N LEU A 543 16.11 -6.08 -1.25
CA LEU A 543 15.63 -7.47 -1.16
C LEU A 543 14.30 -7.57 -0.40
N ALA A 544 14.09 -6.78 0.64
CA ALA A 544 12.83 -6.81 1.38
C ALA A 544 11.68 -6.17 0.57
N GLU A 545 11.95 -5.13 -0.21
CA GLU A 545 10.94 -4.47 -1.02
C GLU A 545 10.63 -5.25 -2.30
N LEU A 546 11.60 -5.79 -3.02
CA LEU A 546 11.32 -6.46 -4.30
C LEU A 546 11.32 -7.99 -4.21
N GLY A 547 11.84 -8.57 -3.12
CA GLY A 547 11.68 -9.98 -2.76
C GLY A 547 11.98 -10.95 -3.90
N SER A 548 10.97 -11.75 -4.24
CA SER A 548 11.01 -12.81 -5.25
C SER A 548 11.18 -12.31 -6.70
N HIS A 549 11.08 -10.99 -6.94
CA HIS A 549 11.23 -10.40 -8.27
C HIS A 549 12.69 -10.09 -8.64
N LEU A 550 13.63 -10.18 -7.70
CA LEU A 550 15.04 -9.93 -7.94
C LEU A 550 15.87 -11.21 -7.94
N ARG A 551 16.86 -11.27 -8.84
CA ARG A 551 17.91 -12.30 -8.84
C ARG A 551 19.13 -11.86 -8.03
N SER A 552 19.60 -10.64 -8.26
CA SER A 552 20.75 -10.08 -7.54
C SER A 552 20.69 -8.55 -7.45
N VAL A 553 21.40 -8.00 -6.47
CA VAL A 553 21.52 -6.55 -6.23
C VAL A 553 22.98 -6.21 -5.97
N GLN A 554 23.57 -5.38 -6.84
CA GLN A 554 24.90 -4.84 -6.64
C GLN A 554 24.80 -3.37 -6.24
N VAL A 555 25.60 -2.97 -5.24
CA VAL A 555 25.58 -1.62 -4.68
C VAL A 555 27.00 -1.09 -4.68
N GLU A 556 27.23 0.00 -5.39
CA GLU A 556 28.54 0.60 -5.58
C GLU A 556 28.50 2.12 -5.33
N ARG A 557 29.62 2.68 -4.85
CA ARG A 557 29.76 4.13 -4.73
C ARG A 557 30.32 4.68 -6.04
N THR A 558 29.58 5.59 -6.66
CA THR A 558 29.96 6.18 -7.95
C THR A 558 29.73 7.69 -7.95
N PHE A 559 29.94 8.32 -9.10
CA PHE A 559 29.65 9.73 -9.32
C PHE A 559 28.58 9.86 -10.41
N ARG A 560 27.64 10.77 -10.21
CA ARG A 560 26.67 11.20 -11.23
C ARG A 560 26.88 12.68 -11.54
N VAL A 561 26.42 13.11 -12.70
CA VAL A 561 26.29 14.55 -13.00
C VAL A 561 25.13 15.08 -12.16
N ASP A 562 25.33 16.22 -11.49
CA ASP A 562 24.29 16.85 -10.68
C ASP A 562 23.18 17.43 -11.59
N PRO A 563 21.90 17.26 -11.23
CA PRO A 563 20.77 17.95 -11.86
C PRO A 563 20.90 19.45 -12.00
N GLN A 564 21.55 20.11 -11.03
CA GLN A 564 21.68 21.55 -11.06
C GLN A 564 22.79 21.98 -12.01
N PRO A 565 22.52 22.87 -13.00
CA PRO A 565 23.51 23.29 -13.99
C PRO A 565 24.75 23.99 -13.40
N GLN A 566 24.72 24.35 -12.11
CA GLN A 566 25.86 24.95 -11.40
C GLN A 566 26.80 23.92 -10.75
N ASN A 567 26.35 22.68 -10.54
CA ASN A 567 27.12 21.64 -9.87
C ASN A 567 27.59 20.61 -10.90
N GLY A 568 28.89 20.27 -10.89
CA GLY A 568 29.47 19.30 -11.82
C GLY A 568 29.13 17.85 -11.44
N PHE A 569 30.08 17.16 -10.80
CA PHE A 569 29.90 15.78 -10.37
C PHE A 569 29.51 15.69 -8.89
N GLN A 570 28.46 14.92 -8.60
CA GLN A 570 28.02 14.61 -7.25
C GLN A 570 28.27 13.13 -6.94
N ARG A 571 28.79 12.83 -5.75
CA ARG A 571 28.91 11.44 -5.25
C ARG A 571 27.50 10.84 -5.10
N CYS A 572 27.28 9.64 -5.61
CA CYS A 572 26.01 8.92 -5.48
C CYS A 572 26.25 7.43 -5.17
N ILE A 573 25.23 6.78 -4.62
CA ILE A 573 25.23 5.33 -4.45
C ILE A 573 24.44 4.74 -5.63
N ARG A 574 25.11 3.95 -6.47
CA ARG A 574 24.47 3.25 -7.58
C ARG A 574 24.02 1.87 -7.13
N VAL A 575 22.74 1.57 -7.36
CA VAL A 575 22.13 0.26 -7.10
C VAL A 575 21.75 -0.34 -8.45
N SER A 576 22.41 -1.41 -8.86
CA SER A 576 22.02 -2.18 -10.04
C SER A 576 21.14 -3.36 -9.62
N LEU A 577 19.95 -3.41 -10.20
CA LEU A 577 18.94 -4.45 -9.96
C LEU A 577 18.93 -5.42 -11.15
N GLU A 578 19.07 -6.71 -10.86
CA GLU A 578 18.87 -7.78 -11.85
C GLU A 578 17.52 -8.44 -11.64
N PRO A 579 16.56 -8.30 -12.59
CA PRO A 579 15.25 -8.91 -12.47
C PRO A 579 15.31 -10.43 -12.61
N SER A 580 14.46 -11.13 -11.86
CA SER A 580 14.29 -12.59 -12.00
C SER A 580 13.46 -12.93 -13.24
N ALA A 581 13.72 -14.09 -13.86
CA ALA A 581 12.93 -14.64 -14.96
C ALA A 581 11.45 -14.93 -14.59
N THR A 582 11.15 -15.00 -13.29
CA THR A 582 9.78 -15.18 -12.75
C THR A 582 9.04 -13.87 -12.52
N SER A 583 9.61 -12.70 -12.83
CA SER A 583 8.97 -11.42 -12.56
C SER A 583 7.88 -11.09 -13.61
N PRO A 584 6.65 -10.72 -13.19
CA PRO A 584 5.55 -10.34 -14.09
C PRO A 584 5.57 -8.85 -14.48
N TYR A 585 6.68 -8.15 -14.25
CA TYR A 585 6.80 -6.71 -14.44
C TYR A 585 7.26 -6.37 -15.86
N ALA A 586 6.50 -5.49 -16.51
CA ALA A 586 6.93 -4.86 -17.76
C ALA A 586 8.04 -3.82 -17.48
N ALA A 587 8.71 -3.34 -18.53
CA ALA A 587 9.77 -2.33 -18.43
C ALA A 587 9.28 -1.03 -17.73
N ALA A 588 8.05 -0.59 -18.05
CA ALA A 588 7.43 0.58 -17.43
C ALA A 588 7.18 0.40 -15.92
N ASP A 589 6.70 -0.79 -15.52
CA ASP A 589 6.46 -1.10 -14.11
C ASP A 589 7.77 -1.10 -13.31
N TRP A 590 8.87 -1.59 -13.90
CA TRP A 590 10.20 -1.57 -13.28
C TRP A 590 10.68 -0.14 -13.04
N GLN A 591 10.49 0.78 -13.98
CA GLN A 591 10.84 2.19 -13.78
C GLN A 591 10.03 2.82 -12.63
N GLN A 592 8.76 2.45 -12.50
CA GLN A 592 7.92 2.92 -11.39
C GLN A 592 8.37 2.34 -10.05
N GLN A 593 8.70 1.05 -9.99
CA GLN A 593 9.27 0.43 -8.78
C GLN A 593 10.62 1.05 -8.40
N VAL A 594 11.46 1.36 -9.38
CA VAL A 594 12.72 2.09 -9.18
C VAL A 594 12.47 3.44 -8.51
N ARG A 595 11.48 4.21 -8.98
CA ARG A 595 11.13 5.50 -8.37
C ARG A 595 10.69 5.35 -6.91
N LEU A 596 9.84 4.38 -6.63
CA LEU A 596 9.37 4.09 -5.26
C LEU A 596 10.51 3.67 -4.33
N LEU A 597 11.42 2.85 -4.85
CA LEU A 597 12.59 2.40 -4.11
C LEU A 597 13.55 3.56 -3.84
N GLN A 598 13.76 4.46 -4.82
CA GLN A 598 14.59 5.65 -4.64
C GLN A 598 14.05 6.54 -3.52
N VAL A 599 12.75 6.84 -3.54
CA VAL A 599 12.09 7.66 -2.49
C VAL A 599 12.25 7.01 -1.12
N THR A 600 12.12 5.69 -1.05
CA THR A 600 12.26 4.92 0.20
C THR A 600 13.70 4.94 0.71
N LEU A 601 14.68 4.77 -0.17
CA LEU A 601 16.10 4.85 0.18
C LEU A 601 16.48 6.26 0.63
N ASP A 602 16.07 7.30 -0.11
CA ASP A 602 16.35 8.70 0.22
C ASP A 602 15.77 9.04 1.62
N ALA A 603 14.51 8.65 1.89
CA ALA A 603 13.85 8.93 3.16
C ALA A 603 14.45 8.19 4.38
N GLN A 604 14.97 6.98 4.18
CA GLN A 604 15.54 6.16 5.27
C GLN A 604 17.05 6.34 5.43
N SER A 605 17.71 6.99 4.48
CA SER A 605 19.16 7.18 4.49
C SER A 605 19.60 8.26 5.46
N VAL A 606 20.67 7.96 6.20
CA VAL A 606 21.35 8.96 7.06
C VAL A 606 22.44 9.69 6.27
N ALA A 607 22.92 9.09 5.19
CA ALA A 607 23.91 9.70 4.31
C ALA A 607 23.23 10.69 3.34
N ALA A 608 23.73 11.93 3.27
CA ALA A 608 23.26 12.95 2.33
C ALA A 608 23.67 12.69 0.86
N LEU A 609 23.90 11.42 0.49
CA LEU A 609 24.29 11.02 -0.86
C LEU A 609 23.04 10.56 -1.61
N PRO A 610 22.76 11.10 -2.81
CA PRO A 610 21.63 10.65 -3.61
C PRO A 610 21.83 9.21 -4.11
N TYR A 611 20.72 8.48 -4.26
CA TYR A 611 20.72 7.16 -4.90
C TYR A 611 20.47 7.26 -6.40
N GLN A 612 21.13 6.38 -7.16
CA GLN A 612 20.86 6.16 -8.58
C GLN A 612 20.58 4.67 -8.76
N ILE A 613 19.35 4.31 -9.10
CA ILE A 613 18.97 2.91 -9.30
C ILE A 613 18.89 2.65 -10.81
N VAL A 614 19.54 1.59 -11.26
CA VAL A 614 19.57 1.16 -12.66
C VAL A 614 19.08 -0.28 -12.71
N VAL A 615 18.21 -0.58 -13.67
CA VAL A 615 17.77 -1.96 -13.94
C VAL A 615 18.62 -2.49 -15.08
N ASN A 616 19.35 -3.58 -14.85
CA ASN A 616 20.06 -4.27 -15.91
C ASN A 616 19.03 -5.08 -16.70
N SER A 617 18.80 -4.72 -17.96
CA SER A 617 17.96 -5.52 -18.85
C SER A 617 18.58 -6.91 -19.03
N ILE A 618 17.75 -7.96 -18.98
CA ILE A 618 18.14 -9.33 -19.30
C ILE A 618 18.56 -9.44 -20.76
#